data_AF-A0AA86W5F5-F1
#
_entry.id   AF-A0AA86W5F5-F1
#
_cell.length_a   1.000
_cell.length_b   1.000
_cell.length_c   1.000
_cell.angle_alpha   90.00
_cell.angle_beta   90.00
_cell.angle_gamma   90.00
#
_symmetry.space_group_name_H-M   'P 1'
#
loop_
_entity.id
_entity.type
_entity.pdbx_description
1 polymer ?
#
loop_
_entity_poly.entity_id
_entity_poly.type
_entity_poly.pdbx_seq_one_letter_code
_entity_poly.pdbx_strand_id
1 'polypeptide(L)'
;MALTSEKQINEENEFILSLPRTIGLAAASHLHLFQEFWYPSTVIQGVYNFQKYFHAKDNDVFVASFPKSGTTWLKALTFAILNHQRFPSFENHPLLTSNPHELVPPLEFILSRDLDDQILNLSNMSEPRLLGIHTPFPSLPKVRQRIKLNPFDTFVSAWEFFPKIKSVPLPTLAMEEAFE
;
A
#
# COMPACT_ATOMS: atom_id res chain seq x y z
N MET A 1 -22.49 3.82 -20.36
CA MET A 1 -21.38 3.86 -19.38
C MET A 1 -21.15 2.51 -18.70
N ALA A 2 -22.17 1.74 -18.29
CA ALA A 2 -21.99 0.44 -17.64
C ALA A 2 -21.26 -0.65 -18.49
N LEU A 3 -21.52 -0.70 -19.81
CA LEU A 3 -20.88 -1.68 -20.70
C LEU A 3 -19.37 -1.45 -20.89
N THR A 4 -18.91 -0.20 -20.75
CA THR A 4 -17.50 0.15 -20.91
C THR A 4 -16.71 -0.18 -19.64
N SER A 5 -17.30 0.02 -18.46
CA SER A 5 -16.69 -0.34 -17.17
C SER A 5 -16.62 -1.86 -16.97
N GLU A 6 -17.66 -2.61 -17.34
CA GLU A 6 -17.66 -4.08 -17.21
C GLU A 6 -16.63 -4.74 -18.13
N LYS A 7 -16.51 -4.26 -19.38
CA LYS A 7 -15.51 -4.77 -20.32
C LYS A 7 -14.08 -4.49 -19.84
N GLN A 8 -13.84 -3.30 -19.29
CA GLN A 8 -12.54 -2.91 -18.77
C GLN A 8 -12.16 -3.71 -17.51
N ILE A 9 -13.11 -3.93 -16.60
CA ILE A 9 -12.91 -4.81 -15.42
C ILE A 9 -12.62 -6.25 -15.86
N ASN A 10 -13.27 -6.73 -16.93
CA ASN A 10 -13.07 -8.09 -17.42
C ASN A 10 -11.69 -8.27 -18.08
N GLU A 11 -11.24 -7.31 -18.90
CA GLU A 11 -9.90 -7.30 -19.50
C GLU A 11 -8.78 -7.13 -18.45
N GLU A 12 -9.01 -6.31 -17.41
CA GLU A 12 -8.08 -6.14 -16.29
C GLU A 12 -7.94 -7.41 -15.44
N ASN A 13 -9.05 -8.11 -15.20
CA ASN A 13 -9.04 -9.41 -14.54
C ASN A 13 -8.32 -10.47 -15.39
N GLU A 14 -8.53 -10.50 -16.71
CA GLU A 14 -7.82 -11.40 -17.62
C GLU A 14 -6.30 -11.12 -17.62
N PHE A 15 -5.88 -9.85 -17.57
CA PHE A 15 -4.47 -9.48 -17.45
C PHE A 15 -3.85 -10.04 -16.16
N ILE A 16 -4.46 -9.80 -15.00
CA ILE A 16 -3.92 -10.28 -13.72
C ILE A 16 -3.85 -11.81 -13.70
N LEU A 17 -4.88 -12.49 -14.23
CA LEU A 17 -4.93 -13.95 -14.30
C LEU A 17 -3.88 -14.57 -15.25
N SER A 18 -3.37 -13.79 -16.22
CA SER A 18 -2.29 -14.22 -17.12
C SER A 18 -0.90 -14.22 -16.46
N LEU A 19 -0.74 -13.51 -15.33
CA LEU A 19 0.53 -13.38 -14.65
C LEU A 19 0.91 -14.67 -13.90
N PRO A 20 2.22 -14.98 -13.77
CA PRO A 20 2.68 -16.08 -12.93
C PRO A 20 2.14 -15.93 -11.51
N ARG A 21 1.63 -17.02 -10.92
CA ARG A 21 0.98 -17.02 -9.60
C ARG A 21 1.69 -17.96 -8.64
N THR A 22 1.77 -17.55 -7.38
CA THR A 22 2.20 -18.41 -6.26
C THR A 22 1.24 -18.27 -5.08
N ILE A 23 1.40 -19.13 -4.09
CA ILE A 23 0.69 -19.06 -2.81
C ILE A 23 1.37 -18.01 -1.95
N GLY A 24 0.59 -17.10 -1.38
CA GLY A 24 1.09 -16.12 -0.43
C GLY A 24 0.66 -16.40 1.01
N LEU A 25 1.12 -15.55 1.92
CA LEU A 25 0.85 -15.70 3.34
C LEU A 25 -0.57 -15.21 3.71
N ALA A 26 -1.38 -16.11 4.25
CA ALA A 26 -2.66 -15.83 4.90
C ALA A 26 -3.62 -14.93 4.08
N ALA A 27 -3.76 -13.65 4.42
CA ALA A 27 -4.70 -12.71 3.78
C ALA A 27 -4.32 -12.38 2.32
N ALA A 28 -3.08 -12.65 1.91
CA ALA A 28 -2.62 -12.59 0.53
C ALA A 28 -2.57 -14.01 -0.07
N SER A 29 -3.73 -14.69 -0.12
CA SER A 29 -3.81 -16.11 -0.51
C SER A 29 -3.11 -16.43 -1.83
N HIS A 30 -3.13 -15.47 -2.77
CA HIS A 30 -2.43 -15.57 -4.04
C HIS A 30 -1.62 -14.31 -4.30
N LEU A 31 -0.37 -14.53 -4.68
CA LEU A 31 0.52 -13.50 -5.19
C LEU A 31 0.68 -13.70 -6.70
N HIS A 32 0.75 -12.60 -7.45
CA HIS A 32 1.16 -12.65 -8.85
C HIS A 32 2.44 -11.86 -9.07
N LEU A 33 3.25 -12.34 -10.02
CA LEU A 33 4.49 -11.69 -10.42
C LEU A 33 4.16 -10.56 -11.41
N PHE A 34 4.33 -9.31 -10.98
CA PHE A 34 4.14 -8.12 -11.79
C PHE A 34 5.38 -7.23 -11.70
N GLN A 35 5.98 -6.88 -12.83
CA GLN A 35 7.21 -6.06 -12.89
C GLN A 35 8.33 -6.57 -11.96
N GLU A 36 8.60 -7.87 -12.00
CA GLU A 36 9.65 -8.54 -11.18
C GLU A 36 9.35 -8.63 -9.67
N PHE A 37 8.17 -8.22 -9.20
CA PHE A 37 7.77 -8.31 -7.79
C PHE A 37 6.49 -9.09 -7.57
N TRP A 38 6.40 -9.79 -6.44
CA TRP A 38 5.22 -10.53 -6.03
C TRP A 38 4.24 -9.63 -5.29
N TYR A 39 3.03 -9.48 -5.82
CA TYR A 39 1.97 -8.66 -5.22
C TYR A 39 0.72 -9.50 -4.89
N PRO A 40 0.00 -9.18 -3.80
CA PRO A 40 -1.36 -9.67 -3.63
C PRO A 40 -2.23 -9.24 -4.81
N SER A 41 -3.07 -10.15 -5.32
CA SER A 41 -3.93 -9.87 -6.49
C SER A 41 -4.75 -8.58 -6.35
N THR A 42 -5.22 -8.29 -5.13
CA THR A 42 -6.03 -7.12 -4.80
C THR A 42 -5.30 -5.78 -4.93
N VAL A 43 -3.96 -5.80 -5.05
CA VAL A 43 -3.11 -4.60 -5.06
C VAL A 43 -2.60 -4.28 -6.46
N ILE A 44 -2.54 -5.26 -7.37
CA ILE A 44 -1.95 -5.10 -8.71
C ILE A 44 -2.67 -4.01 -9.51
N GLN A 45 -4.01 -4.00 -9.48
CA GLN A 45 -4.78 -2.96 -10.15
C GLN A 45 -4.46 -1.57 -9.60
N GLY A 46 -4.29 -1.44 -8.28
CA GLY A 46 -3.92 -0.17 -7.67
C GLY A 46 -2.51 0.28 -8.01
N VAL A 47 -1.56 -0.64 -8.16
CA VAL A 47 -0.20 -0.34 -8.65
C VAL A 47 -0.25 0.13 -10.10
N TYR A 48 -1.00 -0.56 -10.96
CA TYR A 48 -1.18 -0.15 -12.35
C TYR A 48 -1.83 1.24 -12.47
N ASN A 49 -2.90 1.48 -11.70
CA ASN A 49 -3.58 2.77 -11.66
C ASN A 49 -2.68 3.88 -11.13
N PHE A 50 -1.89 3.61 -10.08
CA PHE A 50 -0.88 4.53 -9.57
C PHE A 50 0.10 4.93 -10.68
N GLN A 51 0.69 3.96 -11.37
CA GLN A 51 1.68 4.23 -12.43
C GLN A 51 1.10 5.04 -13.60
N LYS A 52 -0.19 4.83 -13.93
CA LYS A 52 -0.83 5.43 -15.10
C LYS A 52 -1.44 6.79 -14.83
N TYR A 53 -2.05 7.00 -13.65
CA TYR A 53 -2.91 8.15 -13.38
C TYR A 53 -2.41 9.05 -12.25
N PHE A 54 -1.47 8.60 -11.43
CA PHE A 54 -0.95 9.44 -10.36
C PHE A 54 0.02 10.50 -10.92
N HIS A 55 -0.32 11.76 -10.70
CA HIS A 55 0.55 12.90 -11.02
C HIS A 55 1.26 13.37 -9.76
N ALA A 56 2.57 13.08 -9.69
CA ALA A 56 3.43 13.54 -8.61
C ALA A 56 3.63 15.07 -8.68
N LYS A 57 3.58 15.72 -7.52
CA LYS A 57 3.96 17.12 -7.34
C LYS A 57 5.35 17.20 -6.70
N ASP A 58 6.07 18.28 -6.95
CA ASP A 58 7.46 18.45 -6.46
C ASP A 58 7.57 18.45 -4.93
N ASN A 59 6.49 18.80 -4.25
CA ASN A 59 6.40 18.86 -2.79
C ASN A 59 5.72 17.62 -2.17
N ASP A 60 5.37 16.60 -2.96
CA ASP A 60 4.82 15.35 -2.41
C ASP A 60 5.86 14.66 -1.52
N VAL A 61 5.39 14.12 -0.40
CA VAL A 61 6.20 13.32 0.52
C VAL A 61 5.68 11.90 0.57
N PHE A 62 6.52 10.96 0.16
CA PHE A 62 6.20 9.53 0.18
C PHE A 62 6.81 8.83 1.39
N VAL A 63 5.99 8.12 2.13
CA VAL A 63 6.38 7.13 3.14
C VAL A 63 6.46 5.76 2.46
N ALA A 64 7.64 5.45 1.91
CA ALA A 64 7.91 4.19 1.25
C ALA A 64 8.45 3.13 2.23
N SER A 65 7.79 1.98 2.31
CA SER A 65 8.20 0.89 3.22
C SER A 65 7.64 -0.45 2.75
N PHE A 66 8.26 -1.56 3.13
CA PHE A 66 7.65 -2.87 2.92
C PHE A 66 6.53 -3.09 3.96
N PRO A 67 5.43 -3.78 3.64
CA PRO A 67 4.42 -4.08 4.64
C PRO A 67 5.04 -4.75 5.87
N LYS A 68 4.55 -4.39 7.06
CA LYS A 68 4.99 -4.97 8.35
C LYS A 68 6.40 -4.59 8.80
N SER A 69 7.08 -3.69 8.08
CA SER A 69 8.34 -3.12 8.50
C SER A 69 8.15 -1.82 9.33
N GLY A 70 7.33 -1.86 10.39
CA GLY A 70 7.14 -0.68 11.28
C GLY A 70 6.43 0.53 10.64
N THR A 71 5.63 0.30 9.59
CA THR A 71 5.00 1.34 8.76
C THR A 71 4.08 2.27 9.54
N THR A 72 3.38 1.77 10.56
CA THR A 72 2.47 2.55 11.41
C THR A 72 3.22 3.65 12.16
N TRP A 73 4.35 3.29 12.78
CA TRP A 73 5.21 4.24 13.48
C TRP A 73 5.81 5.27 12.52
N LEU A 74 6.28 4.82 11.36
CA LEU A 74 6.86 5.71 10.35
C LEU A 74 5.84 6.72 9.81
N LYS A 75 4.61 6.28 9.53
CA LYS A 75 3.51 7.16 9.11
C LYS A 75 3.17 8.18 10.18
N ALA A 76 3.06 7.76 11.44
CA ALA A 76 2.78 8.64 12.58
C ALA A 76 3.87 9.71 12.75
N LEU A 77 5.14 9.30 12.77
CA LEU A 77 6.27 10.22 12.92
C LEU A 77 6.33 11.23 11.77
N THR A 78 6.21 10.75 10.52
CA THR A 78 6.26 11.64 9.35
C THR A 78 5.09 12.62 9.34
N PHE A 79 3.89 12.15 9.70
CA PHE A 79 2.70 13.01 9.81
C PHE A 79 2.88 14.10 10.87
N ALA A 80 3.36 13.73 12.07
CA ALA A 80 3.61 14.69 13.15
C ALA A 80 4.66 15.73 12.75
N ILE A 81 5.76 15.31 12.10
CA ILE A 81 6.81 16.22 11.65
C ILE A 81 6.28 17.20 10.60
N LEU A 82 5.56 16.74 9.58
CA LEU A 82 5.07 17.62 8.51
C LEU A 82 3.96 18.55 8.97
N ASN A 83 3.14 18.13 9.93
CA ASN A 83 2.00 18.91 10.40
C ASN A 83 2.24 19.63 11.73
N HIS A 84 3.47 19.67 12.25
CA HIS A 84 3.78 20.26 13.57
C HIS A 84 3.32 21.73 13.71
N GLN A 85 3.35 22.51 12.62
CA GLN A 85 2.85 23.89 12.64
C GLN A 85 1.32 23.97 12.60
N ARG A 86 0.66 23.00 11.96
CA ARG A 86 -0.81 22.94 11.85
C ARG A 86 -1.44 22.40 13.13
N PHE A 87 -0.76 21.47 13.80
CA PHE A 87 -1.18 20.87 15.06
C PHE A 87 -0.08 21.08 16.12
N PRO A 88 0.11 22.32 16.60
CA PRO A 88 1.19 22.66 17.53
C PRO A 88 0.96 22.12 18.95
N SER A 89 -0.30 21.87 19.31
CA SER A 89 -0.67 21.25 20.59
C SER A 89 -0.93 19.75 20.39
N PHE A 90 -0.46 18.97 21.36
CA PHE A 90 -0.71 17.54 21.41
C PHE A 90 -2.19 17.21 21.66
N GLU A 91 -2.91 18.05 22.42
CA GLU A 91 -4.27 17.75 22.91
C GLU A 91 -5.30 17.50 21.80
N ASN A 92 -5.11 18.15 20.64
CA ASN A 92 -6.00 18.03 19.48
C ASN A 92 -5.29 17.42 18.27
N HIS A 93 -4.20 16.68 18.50
CA HIS A 93 -3.41 16.13 17.41
C HIS A 93 -4.14 14.94 16.75
N PRO A 94 -4.29 14.90 15.40
CA PRO A 94 -5.06 13.85 14.71
C PRO A 94 -4.61 12.41 15.02
N LEU A 95 -3.33 12.21 15.36
CA LEU A 95 -2.80 10.90 15.79
C LEU A 95 -3.41 10.35 17.09
N LEU A 96 -4.11 11.18 17.87
CA LEU A 96 -4.84 10.73 19.07
C LEU A 96 -6.19 10.10 18.74
N THR A 97 -6.78 10.47 17.61
CA THR A 97 -8.15 10.10 17.24
C THR A 97 -8.24 9.24 15.98
N SER A 98 -7.17 9.21 15.17
CA SER A 98 -7.15 8.55 13.87
C SER A 98 -5.98 7.57 13.76
N ASN A 99 -6.18 6.49 13.00
CA ASN A 99 -5.11 5.56 12.72
C ASN A 99 -4.07 6.21 11.78
N PRO A 100 -2.75 6.03 11.98
CA PRO A 100 -1.75 6.56 11.05
C PRO A 100 -1.92 6.12 9.59
N HIS A 101 -2.56 4.97 9.35
CA HIS A 101 -2.88 4.51 8.00
C HIS A 101 -4.04 5.28 7.33
N GLU A 102 -4.89 5.96 8.11
CA GLU A 102 -5.93 6.87 7.60
C GLU A 102 -5.32 8.24 7.25
N LEU A 103 -4.38 8.70 8.08
CA LEU A 103 -3.72 9.99 7.90
C LEU A 103 -2.67 9.98 6.78
N VAL A 104 -2.08 8.81 6.51
CA VAL A 104 -1.10 8.59 5.44
C VAL A 104 -1.54 7.37 4.63
N PRO A 105 -2.49 7.56 3.68
CA PRO A 105 -3.11 6.43 2.98
C PRO A 105 -2.10 5.75 2.04
N PRO A 106 -2.08 4.41 1.97
CA PRO A 106 -1.24 3.69 1.03
C PRO A 106 -1.86 3.68 -0.38
N LEU A 107 -1.15 4.24 -1.36
CA LEU A 107 -1.68 4.56 -2.68
C LEU A 107 -2.18 3.35 -3.46
N GLU A 108 -1.42 2.26 -3.46
CA GLU A 108 -1.75 1.02 -4.16
C GLU A 108 -3.01 0.33 -3.62
N PHE A 109 -3.47 0.65 -2.41
CA PHE A 109 -4.72 0.13 -1.86
C PHE A 109 -5.90 1.07 -2.07
N ILE A 110 -5.69 2.39 -2.09
CA ILE A 110 -6.79 3.32 -2.37
C ILE A 110 -7.12 3.31 -3.86
N LEU A 111 -6.10 3.24 -4.73
CA LEU A 111 -6.28 3.28 -6.19
C LEU A 111 -6.75 1.94 -6.77
N SER A 112 -6.93 0.91 -5.95
CA SER A 112 -7.52 -0.36 -6.39
C SER A 112 -9.06 -0.33 -6.42
N ARG A 113 -9.70 0.76 -5.95
CA ARG A 113 -11.16 0.93 -5.94
C ARG A 113 -11.55 2.37 -6.31
N ASP A 114 -12.65 2.53 -7.04
CA ASP A 114 -13.30 3.83 -7.33
C ASP A 114 -12.33 4.94 -7.78
N LEU A 115 -11.60 4.68 -8.87
CA LEU A 115 -10.44 5.48 -9.31
C LEU A 115 -10.71 6.99 -9.40
N ASP A 116 -11.83 7.41 -9.98
CA ASP A 116 -12.14 8.83 -10.22
C ASP A 116 -12.28 9.61 -8.90
N ASP A 117 -13.02 9.06 -7.94
CA ASP A 117 -13.20 9.67 -6.61
C ASP A 117 -11.88 9.72 -5.84
N GLN A 118 -11.03 8.70 -5.97
CA GLN A 118 -9.74 8.67 -5.29
C GLN A 118 -8.75 9.66 -5.87
N ILE A 119 -8.71 9.84 -7.20
CA ILE A 119 -7.89 10.87 -7.85
C ILE A 119 -8.34 12.27 -7.40
N LEU A 120 -9.66 12.50 -7.32
CA LEU A 120 -10.20 13.77 -6.82
C LEU A 120 -9.80 14.01 -5.36
N ASN A 121 -9.93 13.01 -4.49
CA ASN A 121 -9.52 13.10 -3.09
C ASN A 121 -8.02 13.41 -2.94
N LEU A 122 -7.16 12.75 -3.72
CA LEU A 122 -5.72 13.01 -3.74
C LEU A 122 -5.38 14.43 -4.25
N SER A 123 -6.22 14.99 -5.11
CA SER A 123 -6.06 16.35 -5.63
C SER A 123 -6.47 17.42 -4.59
N ASN A 124 -7.42 17.08 -3.72
CA ASN A 124 -7.95 17.96 -2.67
C ASN A 124 -7.16 17.91 -1.34
N MET A 125 -6.14 17.06 -1.23
CA MET A 125 -5.29 17.00 -0.05
C MET A 125 -4.55 18.32 0.20
N SER A 126 -4.37 18.68 1.47
CA SER A 126 -3.55 19.82 1.85
C SER A 126 -2.09 19.59 1.53
N GLU A 127 -1.42 20.62 1.02
CA GLU A 127 0.00 20.59 0.67
C GLU A 127 0.93 20.78 1.89
N PRO A 128 2.10 20.12 1.94
CA PRO A 128 2.54 19.05 1.06
C PRO A 128 1.73 17.76 1.26
N ARG A 129 1.38 17.06 0.17
CA ARG A 129 0.67 15.78 0.29
C ARG A 129 1.57 14.72 0.90
N LEU A 130 1.09 14.07 1.95
CA LEU A 130 1.78 12.97 2.61
C LEU A 130 1.12 11.63 2.26
N LEU A 131 1.84 10.77 1.56
CA LEU A 131 1.29 9.56 0.93
C LEU A 131 2.10 8.32 1.34
N GLY A 132 1.43 7.19 1.56
CA GLY A 132 2.09 5.91 1.82
C GLY A 132 2.27 5.11 0.54
N ILE A 133 3.35 4.32 0.45
CA ILE A 133 3.55 3.39 -0.66
C ILE A 133 4.31 2.13 -0.23
N HIS A 134 3.85 0.98 -0.70
CA HIS A 134 4.53 -0.31 -0.58
C HIS A 134 5.14 -0.80 -1.89
N THR A 135 4.84 -0.14 -3.01
CA THR A 135 5.43 -0.42 -4.31
C THR A 135 6.96 -0.24 -4.26
N PRO A 136 7.74 -1.21 -4.77
CA PRO A 136 9.19 -1.15 -4.80
C PRO A 136 9.73 0.03 -5.61
N PHE A 137 10.88 0.53 -5.17
CA PHE A 137 11.52 1.74 -5.68
C PHE A 137 11.76 1.78 -7.20
N PRO A 138 12.18 0.68 -7.89
CA PRO A 138 12.37 0.72 -9.34
C PRO A 138 11.10 1.12 -10.10
N SER A 139 9.94 0.92 -9.49
CA SER A 139 8.63 1.25 -10.03
C SER A 139 8.15 2.65 -9.62
N LEU A 140 8.97 3.47 -8.93
CA LEU A 140 8.61 4.81 -8.44
C LEU A 140 9.43 5.93 -9.11
N PRO A 141 8.83 7.11 -9.37
CA PRO A 141 9.57 8.29 -9.80
C PRO A 141 10.37 8.87 -8.62
N LYS A 142 11.71 8.75 -8.66
CA LYS A 142 12.73 9.45 -7.82
C LYS A 142 12.37 9.64 -6.33
N VAL A 143 12.47 8.58 -5.53
CA VAL A 143 12.42 8.69 -4.05
C VAL A 143 13.83 8.96 -3.48
N ARG A 144 13.95 9.79 -2.42
CA ARG A 144 15.24 10.28 -1.90
C ARG A 144 15.76 9.59 -0.63
N GLN A 145 14.92 8.87 0.12
CA GLN A 145 15.32 8.24 1.39
C GLN A 145 14.69 6.85 1.56
N ARG A 146 15.43 5.95 2.24
CA ARG A 146 15.04 4.56 2.49
C ARG A 146 15.19 4.24 3.97
N ILE A 147 14.17 3.62 4.56
CA ILE A 147 14.33 2.92 5.82
C ILE A 147 14.60 1.45 5.50
N LYS A 148 15.81 0.99 5.80
CA LYS A 148 16.16 -0.44 5.70
C LYS A 148 15.88 -1.07 7.05
N LEU A 149 14.98 -2.04 7.07
CA LEU A 149 14.72 -2.87 8.24
C LEU A 149 15.18 -4.28 7.98
N ASN A 150 15.41 -5.02 9.06
CA ASN A 150 15.81 -6.42 8.99
C ASN A 150 14.68 -7.25 8.35
N PRO A 151 14.96 -8.00 7.26
CA PRO A 151 13.95 -8.84 6.62
C PRO A 151 13.39 -9.91 7.57
N PHE A 152 14.18 -10.42 8.52
CA PHE A 152 13.72 -11.42 9.49
C PHE A 152 12.68 -10.87 10.45
N ASP A 153 12.90 -9.65 10.97
CA ASP A 153 11.92 -8.98 11.84
C ASP A 153 10.63 -8.66 11.08
N THR A 154 10.76 -8.33 9.79
CA THR A 154 9.63 -8.06 8.90
C THR A 154 8.82 -9.35 8.64
N PHE A 155 9.51 -10.47 8.40
CA PHE A 155 8.89 -11.79 8.26
C PHE A 155 8.13 -12.20 9.52
N VAL A 156 8.75 -12.14 10.70
CA VAL A 156 8.10 -12.49 11.97
C VAL A 156 6.87 -11.61 12.22
N SER A 157 6.97 -10.30 11.95
CA SER A 157 5.83 -9.39 12.06
C SER A 157 4.69 -9.74 11.10
N ALA A 158 4.99 -10.14 9.87
CA ALA A 158 4.02 -10.59 8.88
C ALA A 158 3.35 -11.90 9.30
N TRP A 159 4.15 -12.87 9.74
CA TRP A 159 3.71 -14.17 10.24
C TRP A 159 2.71 -14.04 11.38
N GLU A 160 2.99 -13.17 12.36
CA GLU A 160 2.12 -12.93 13.50
C GLU A 160 0.85 -12.13 13.16
N PHE A 161 0.90 -11.30 12.12
CA PHE A 161 -0.16 -10.35 11.82
C PHE A 161 -1.20 -10.89 10.85
N PHE A 162 -0.79 -11.42 9.70
CA PHE A 162 -1.73 -11.76 8.63
C PHE A 162 -2.77 -12.84 8.99
N PRO A 163 -2.47 -13.83 9.85
CA PRO A 163 -3.51 -14.76 10.33
C PRO A 163 -4.66 -14.08 11.08
N LYS A 164 -4.41 -12.94 11.73
CA LYS A 164 -5.40 -12.21 12.55
C LYS A 164 -6.41 -11.41 11.71
N ILE A 165 -6.16 -11.27 10.41
CA ILE A 165 -7.03 -10.51 9.47
C ILE A 165 -7.95 -11.44 8.66
N LYS A 166 -7.89 -12.77 8.89
CA LYS A 166 -8.62 -13.74 8.07
C LYS A 166 -10.14 -13.73 8.32
N SER A 167 -10.91 -13.82 7.23
CA SER A 167 -12.34 -14.20 7.24
C SER A 167 -12.59 -15.65 6.83
N VAL A 168 -11.60 -16.35 6.24
CA VAL A 168 -11.75 -17.72 5.70
C VAL A 168 -10.51 -18.58 6.02
N PRO A 169 -10.66 -19.86 6.43
CA PRO A 169 -9.53 -20.76 6.61
C PRO A 169 -8.92 -21.19 5.27
N LEU A 170 -7.61 -21.02 5.13
CA LEU A 170 -6.78 -21.53 4.02
C LEU A 170 -5.76 -22.53 4.56
N PRO A 171 -5.15 -23.38 3.72
CA PRO A 171 -4.09 -24.28 4.13
C PRO A 171 -2.99 -23.52 4.88
N THR A 172 -2.60 -24.06 6.03
CA THR A 172 -1.50 -23.50 6.83
C THR A 172 -0.21 -23.83 6.10
N LEU A 173 0.36 -22.85 5.39
CA LEU A 173 1.77 -22.92 4.96
C LEU A 173 2.61 -23.12 6.22
N ALA A 174 3.60 -24.01 6.22
CA ALA A 174 4.51 -24.14 7.36
C ALA A 174 5.38 -22.88 7.48
N MET A 175 5.89 -22.56 8.68
CA MET A 175 6.74 -21.37 8.86
C MET A 175 8.01 -21.50 8.03
N GLU A 176 8.56 -22.72 7.98
CA GLU A 176 9.75 -23.07 7.23
C GLU A 176 9.53 -22.89 5.72
N GLU A 177 8.39 -23.34 5.20
CA GLU A 177 8.00 -23.16 3.79
C GLU A 177 7.75 -21.70 3.42
N ALA A 178 7.35 -20.86 4.38
CA ALA A 178 7.12 -19.44 4.16
C ALA A 178 8.39 -18.60 4.25
N PHE A 179 9.43 -19.13 4.90
CA PHE A 179 10.70 -18.46 5.13
C PHE A 179 11.66 -18.57 3.95
N GLU A 180 11.60 -19.70 3.23
CA GLU A 180 12.34 -19.97 1.99
C GLU A 180 11.79 -19.19 0.79
#